data_AF-A0A502Z6D7-F1
#
_entry.id   AF-A0A502Z6D7-F1
#
_cell.length_a   1.000
_cell.length_b   1.000
_cell.length_c   1.000
_cell.angle_alpha   90.00
_cell.angle_beta   90.00
_cell.angle_gamma   90.00
#
_symmetry.space_group_name_H-M   'P 1'
#
loop_
_entity.id
_entity.type
_entity.pdbx_description
1 polymer ?
#
loop_
_entity_poly.entity_id
_entity_poly.type
_entity_poly.pdbx_seq_one_letter_code
_entity_poly.pdbx_strand_id
1 'polypeptide(L)'
;VAAASGARVGRSLVIVFVISAVTAALAGSLLSMSLASAAATTGSTLMLQAVSAAIVGGVALTGGSGTPAHVLLGSLILTVMNNGLSLIGMGATGILFANGLVLMGIVLLDGQLGAWMSERLAMSRAANSA
;
A
#
# COMPACT_ATOMS: atom_id res chain seq x y z
N VAL A 1 8.65 -14.99 -11.18
CA VAL A 1 7.31 -15.61 -11.25
C VAL A 1 6.57 -15.33 -12.56
N ALA A 2 6.60 -14.10 -13.12
CA ALA A 2 5.89 -13.78 -14.38
C ALA A 2 6.49 -14.42 -15.66
N ALA A 3 7.81 -14.65 -15.71
CA ALA A 3 8.46 -15.34 -16.83
C ALA A 3 8.15 -16.86 -16.88
N ALA A 4 7.81 -17.47 -15.73
CA ALA A 4 7.51 -18.90 -15.63
C ALA A 4 6.02 -19.23 -15.89
N SER A 5 5.14 -18.22 -15.98
CA SER A 5 3.68 -18.39 -16.00
C SER A 5 3.01 -18.05 -17.33
N GLY A 6 3.77 -17.80 -18.41
CA GLY A 6 3.23 -17.67 -19.79
C GLY A 6 2.25 -16.52 -20.02
N ALA A 7 1.98 -15.67 -19.02
CA ALA A 7 1.13 -14.51 -19.15
C ALA A 7 1.83 -13.46 -20.03
N ARG A 8 1.10 -12.80 -20.93
CA ARG A 8 1.60 -11.65 -21.73
C ARG A 8 1.84 -10.44 -20.83
N VAL A 9 2.86 -10.50 -19.98
CA VAL A 9 3.23 -9.45 -19.01
C VAL A 9 3.36 -8.09 -19.71
N GLY A 10 3.95 -8.08 -20.92
CA GLY A 10 4.17 -6.85 -21.68
C GLY A 10 2.89 -6.04 -21.94
N ARG A 11 1.77 -6.69 -22.32
CA ARG A 11 0.52 -5.96 -22.61
C ARG A 11 -0.17 -5.46 -21.34
N SER A 12 -0.23 -6.28 -20.29
CA SER A 12 -0.86 -5.88 -19.03
C SER A 12 -0.09 -4.75 -18.35
N LEU A 13 1.25 -4.77 -18.42
CA LEU A 13 2.10 -3.74 -17.82
C LEU A 13 1.92 -2.40 -18.53
N VAL A 14 1.84 -2.40 -19.87
CA VAL A 14 1.54 -1.19 -20.65
C VAL A 14 0.16 -0.63 -20.31
N ILE A 15 -0.88 -1.47 -20.24
CA ILE A 15 -2.24 -1.02 -19.89
C ILE A 15 -2.28 -0.40 -18.49
N VAL A 16 -1.67 -1.05 -17.49
CA VAL A 16 -1.63 -0.53 -16.12
C VAL A 16 -0.86 0.80 -16.05
N PHE A 17 0.25 0.92 -16.78
CA PHE A 17 1.05 2.15 -16.80
C PHE A 17 0.29 3.31 -17.46
N VAL A 18 -0.42 3.04 -18.57
CA VAL A 18 -1.26 4.05 -19.25
C VAL A 18 -2.40 4.51 -18.33
N ILE A 19 -3.10 3.58 -17.68
CA ILE A 19 -4.19 3.94 -16.74
C ILE A 19 -3.64 4.77 -15.57
N SER A 20 -2.51 4.38 -15.00
CA SER A 20 -1.86 5.13 -13.92
C SER A 20 -1.44 6.52 -14.38
N ALA A 21 -0.85 6.66 -15.57
CA ALA A 21 -0.42 7.94 -16.13
C ALA A 21 -1.60 8.88 -16.40
N VAL A 22 -2.70 8.38 -16.97
CA VAL A 22 -3.93 9.16 -17.20
C VAL A 22 -4.53 9.63 -15.87
N THR A 23 -4.63 8.73 -14.88
CA THR A 23 -5.18 9.05 -13.57
C THR A 23 -4.30 10.06 -12.82
N ALA A 24 -2.98 9.91 -12.91
CA ALA A 24 -2.02 10.84 -12.29
C ALA A 24 -2.04 12.22 -12.98
N ALA A 25 -2.16 12.28 -14.31
CA ALA A 25 -2.28 13.53 -15.04
C ALA A 25 -3.58 14.28 -14.68
N LEU A 26 -4.70 13.55 -14.58
CA LEU A 26 -5.97 14.10 -14.11
C LEU A 26 -5.89 14.59 -12.66
N ALA A 27 -5.46 13.72 -11.74
CA ALA A 27 -5.32 14.08 -10.33
C ALA A 27 -4.36 15.26 -10.13
N GLY A 28 -3.23 15.27 -10.84
CA GLY A 28 -2.24 16.35 -10.83
C GLY A 28 -2.78 17.66 -11.38
N SER A 29 -3.53 17.64 -12.49
CA SER A 29 -4.17 18.84 -13.04
C SER A 29 -5.20 19.45 -12.07
N LEU A 30 -5.98 18.62 -11.39
CA LEU A 30 -6.96 19.05 -10.39
C LEU A 30 -6.28 19.61 -9.12
N LEU A 31 -5.24 18.95 -8.63
CA LEU A 31 -4.41 19.46 -7.53
C LEU A 31 -3.70 20.76 -7.91
N SER A 32 -3.25 20.90 -9.15
CA SER A 32 -2.61 22.11 -9.63
C SER A 32 -3.59 23.28 -9.80
N MET A 33 -4.88 23.03 -10.02
CA MET A 33 -5.92 24.06 -9.95
C MET A 33 -6.22 24.48 -8.50
N SER A 34 -5.89 23.64 -7.52
CA SER A 34 -5.99 23.93 -6.08
C SER A 34 -4.84 24.83 -5.56
N LEU A 35 -4.01 25.42 -6.44
CA LEU A 35 -2.74 26.12 -6.13
C LEU A 35 -2.82 27.30 -5.14
N ALA A 36 -4.00 27.70 -4.66
CA ALA A 36 -4.08 28.61 -3.52
C ALA A 36 -3.81 27.91 -2.16
N SER A 37 -3.88 26.57 -2.10
CA SER A 37 -3.78 25.81 -0.84
C SER A 37 -3.11 24.43 -0.97
N ALA A 38 -2.44 24.14 -2.09
CA ALA A 38 -1.68 22.91 -2.26
C ALA A 38 -0.32 23.00 -1.53
N ALA A 39 -0.35 22.89 -0.20
CA ALA A 39 0.87 22.66 0.55
C ALA A 39 1.52 21.35 0.05
N ALA A 40 2.80 21.40 -0.35
CA ALA A 40 3.53 20.24 -0.87
C ALA A 40 3.48 19.01 0.07
N THR A 41 3.21 19.24 1.35
CA THR A 41 2.99 18.23 2.38
C THR A 41 1.79 17.32 2.08
N THR A 42 0.75 17.80 1.39
CA THR A 42 -0.45 17.02 1.08
C THR A 42 -0.14 15.82 0.19
N GLY A 43 0.78 15.95 -0.77
CA GLY A 43 1.18 14.84 -1.65
C GLY A 43 1.91 13.71 -0.92
N SER A 44 2.77 14.06 0.04
CA SER A 44 3.52 13.08 0.83
C SER A 44 2.61 12.27 1.76
N THR A 45 1.60 12.91 2.35
CA THR A 45 0.63 12.24 3.23
C THR A 45 -0.20 11.21 2.44
N LEU A 46 -0.68 11.60 1.26
CA LEU A 46 -1.44 10.75 0.37
C LEU A 46 -0.66 9.50 -0.05
N MET A 47 0.63 9.67 -0.38
CA MET A 47 1.50 8.55 -0.73
C MET A 47 1.67 7.58 0.44
N LEU A 48 1.94 8.08 1.65
CA LEU A 48 2.09 7.25 2.85
C LEU A 48 0.81 6.47 3.16
N GLN A 49 -0.36 7.11 3.03
CA GLN A 49 -1.66 6.46 3.25
C GLN A 49 -1.97 5.41 2.19
N ALA A 50 -1.64 5.69 0.92
CA ALA A 50 -1.85 4.73 -0.16
C ALA A 50 -1.03 3.44 0.06
N VAL A 51 0.24 3.59 0.43
CA VAL A 51 1.10 2.44 0.77
C VAL A 51 0.57 1.71 2.00
N SER A 52 0.21 2.43 3.06
CA SER A 52 -0.35 1.83 4.28
C SER A 52 -1.63 1.04 4.00
N ALA A 53 -2.55 1.60 3.19
CA ALA A 53 -3.80 0.95 2.80
C ALA A 53 -3.58 -0.31 1.96
N ALA A 54 -2.58 -0.30 1.07
CA ALA A 54 -2.22 -1.47 0.28
C ALA A 54 -1.70 -2.61 1.17
N ILE A 55 -0.88 -2.29 2.17
CA ILE A 55 -0.34 -3.29 3.12
C ILE A 55 -1.45 -3.81 4.03
N VAL A 56 -2.34 -2.94 4.55
CA VAL A 56 -3.54 -3.37 5.30
C VAL A 56 -4.43 -4.27 4.44
N GLY A 57 -4.56 -3.95 3.15
CA GLY A 57 -5.30 -4.76 2.17
C GLY A 57 -4.62 -6.08 1.79
N GLY A 58 -3.48 -6.44 2.40
CA GLY A 58 -2.79 -7.71 2.20
C GLY A 58 -2.00 -7.79 0.89
N VAL A 59 -1.58 -6.65 0.31
CA VAL A 59 -0.69 -6.64 -0.85
C VAL A 59 0.73 -6.93 -0.39
N ALA A 60 1.38 -7.90 -1.04
CA ALA A 60 2.76 -8.26 -0.75
C ALA A 60 3.71 -7.07 -0.97
N LEU A 61 4.51 -6.75 0.04
CA LEU A 61 5.57 -5.74 -0.02
C LEU A 61 6.62 -6.03 -1.12
N THR A 62 6.84 -7.31 -1.40
CA THR A 62 7.76 -7.81 -2.43
C THR A 62 7.17 -7.74 -3.84
N GLY A 63 5.89 -7.37 -3.97
CA GLY A 63 5.18 -7.24 -5.24
C GLY A 63 4.73 -8.57 -5.85
N GLY A 64 3.75 -8.50 -6.75
CA GLY A 64 3.30 -9.65 -7.55
C GLY A 64 2.19 -10.51 -6.97
N SER A 65 1.74 -10.23 -5.74
CA SER A 65 0.59 -10.92 -5.13
C SER A 65 -0.25 -9.95 -4.28
N GLY A 66 -1.53 -9.83 -4.62
CA GLY A 66 -2.49 -8.93 -3.99
C GLY A 66 -3.73 -8.79 -4.84
N THR A 67 -4.90 -8.62 -4.22
CA THR A 67 -6.18 -8.45 -4.93
C THR A 67 -6.72 -7.03 -4.71
N PRO A 68 -7.13 -6.33 -5.79
CA PRO A 68 -7.58 -4.94 -5.68
C PRO A 68 -8.83 -4.78 -4.79
N ALA A 69 -9.67 -5.81 -4.68
CA ALA A 69 -10.85 -5.79 -3.82
C ALA A 69 -10.51 -5.62 -2.32
N HIS A 70 -9.44 -6.27 -1.84
CA HIS A 70 -9.01 -6.14 -0.44
C HIS A 70 -8.30 -4.81 -0.18
N VAL A 71 -7.63 -4.25 -1.19
CA VAL A 71 -7.04 -2.89 -1.11
C VAL A 71 -8.12 -1.84 -1.00
N LEU A 72 -9.24 -1.97 -1.71
CA LEU A 72 -10.38 -1.07 -1.57
C LEU A 72 -10.89 -1.05 -0.12
N LEU A 73 -11.05 -2.22 0.50
CA LEU A 73 -11.41 -2.34 1.92
C LEU A 73 -10.37 -1.70 2.85
N GLY A 74 -9.07 -1.95 2.64
CA GLY A 74 -8.01 -1.33 3.43
C GLY A 74 -7.97 0.19 3.29
N SER A 75 -8.15 0.70 2.06
CA SER A 75 -8.20 2.14 1.78
C SER A 75 -9.42 2.80 2.41
N LEU A 76 -10.57 2.11 2.46
CA LEU A 76 -11.77 2.60 3.12
C LEU A 76 -11.53 2.77 4.62
N ILE A 77 -10.91 1.78 5.27
CA ILE A 77 -10.58 1.83 6.70
C ILE A 77 -9.65 2.99 7.00
N LEU A 78 -8.56 3.14 6.24
CA LEU A 78 -7.62 4.25 6.43
C LEU A 78 -8.25 5.62 6.15
N THR A 79 -9.13 5.69 5.16
CA THR A 79 -9.85 6.94 4.83
C THR A 79 -10.79 7.33 5.95
N VAL A 80 -11.58 6.39 6.48
CA VAL A 80 -12.47 6.64 7.63
C VAL A 80 -11.68 7.03 8.86
N MET A 81 -10.55 6.36 9.13
CA MET A 81 -9.64 6.73 10.21
C MET A 81 -9.14 8.16 10.03
N ASN A 82 -8.64 8.51 8.84
CA ASN A 82 -8.13 9.84 8.56
C ASN A 82 -9.18 10.94 8.76
N ASN A 83 -10.39 10.71 8.25
CA ASN A 83 -11.51 11.63 8.44
C ASN A 83 -11.91 11.71 9.92
N GLY A 84 -11.90 10.60 10.65
CA GLY A 84 -12.16 10.57 12.10
C GLY A 84 -11.14 11.37 12.90
N LEU A 85 -9.83 11.19 12.63
CA LEU A 85 -8.78 11.98 13.28
C LEU A 85 -8.88 13.47 12.93
N SER A 86 -9.26 13.78 11.68
CA SER A 86 -9.48 15.17 11.26
C SER A 86 -10.65 15.82 12.00
N LEU A 87 -11.73 15.08 12.29
CA LEU A 87 -12.89 15.57 13.04
C LEU A 87 -12.58 15.79 14.54
N ILE A 88 -11.65 15.01 15.10
CA ILE A 88 -11.16 15.19 16.48
C ILE A 88 -10.26 16.43 16.59
N GLY A 89 -9.98 17.13 15.47
CA GLY A 89 -9.17 18.33 15.44
C GLY A 89 -7.67 18.04 15.48
N MET A 90 -7.24 16.81 15.17
CA MET A 90 -5.81 16.53 15.02
C MET A 90 -5.28 17.25 13.77
N GLY A 91 -4.27 18.10 13.99
CA GLY A 91 -3.57 18.76 12.90
C GLY A 91 -2.91 17.76 11.93
N ALA A 92 -2.60 18.22 10.72
CA ALA A 92 -2.03 17.40 9.64
C ALA A 92 -0.79 16.61 10.08
N THR A 93 0.06 17.18 10.93
CA THR A 93 1.24 16.52 11.49
C THR A 93 0.89 15.32 12.38
N GLY A 94 -0.17 15.42 13.19
CA GLY A 94 -0.61 14.33 14.06
C GLY A 94 -1.21 13.17 13.28
N ILE A 95 -1.98 13.49 12.23
CA ILE A 95 -2.50 12.51 11.29
C ILE A 95 -1.36 11.73 10.59
N LEU A 96 -0.32 12.45 10.18
CA LEU A 96 0.85 11.84 9.52
C LEU A 96 1.59 10.88 10.45
N PHE A 97 1.77 11.29 11.71
CA PHE A 97 2.34 10.46 12.77
C PHE A 97 1.50 9.20 13.02
N ALA A 98 0.17 9.33 13.10
CA ALA A 98 -0.73 8.20 13.30
C ALA A 98 -0.68 7.20 12.15
N ASN A 99 -0.68 7.67 10.89
CA ASN A 99 -0.54 6.80 9.72
C ASN A 99 0.82 6.05 9.73
N GLY A 100 1.89 6.73 10.10
CA GLY A 100 3.21 6.12 10.25
C GLY A 100 3.25 5.05 11.35
N LEU A 101 2.61 5.31 12.49
CA LEU A 101 2.45 4.35 13.58
C LEU A 101 1.67 3.11 13.15
N VAL A 102 0.57 3.30 12.41
CA VAL A 102 -0.22 2.20 11.86
C VAL A 102 0.63 1.35 10.92
N LEU A 103 1.36 1.98 9.99
CA LEU A 103 2.26 1.26 9.08
C LEU A 103 3.34 0.49 9.85
N MET A 104 3.97 1.10 10.85
CA MET A 104 4.94 0.43 11.72
C MET A 104 4.34 -0.79 12.42
N GLY A 105 3.15 -0.64 12.99
CA GLY A 105 2.44 -1.72 13.67
C GLY A 105 2.18 -2.90 12.74
N ILE A 106 1.74 -2.61 11.51
CA ILE A 106 1.48 -3.63 10.50
C ILE A 106 2.77 -4.34 10.08
N VAL A 107 3.83 -3.60 9.77
CA VAL A 107 5.11 -4.19 9.35
C VAL A 107 5.73 -5.07 10.42
N LEU A 108 5.61 -4.67 11.70
CA LEU A 108 6.10 -5.49 12.82
C LEU A 108 5.31 -6.80 12.95
N LEU A 109 3.99 -6.75 12.81
CA LEU A 109 3.13 -7.93 12.87
C LEU A 109 3.36 -8.87 11.67
N ASP A 110 3.43 -8.32 10.47
CA ASP A 110 3.61 -9.06 9.22
C ASP A 110 5.04 -9.65 9.12
N GLY A 111 6.05 -8.88 9.55
CA GLY A 111 7.45 -9.31 9.59
C GLY A 111 7.72 -10.46 10.57
N GLN A 112 7.05 -10.49 11.73
CA GLN A 112 7.19 -11.59 12.69
C GLN A 112 6.54 -12.89 12.22
N LEU A 113 5.41 -12.81 11.51
CA LEU A 113 4.71 -13.98 10.97
C LEU A 113 5.44 -14.60 9.77
N GLY A 114 5.98 -13.78 8.87
CA GLY A 114 6.71 -14.26 7.68
C GLY A 114 8.07 -14.90 8.01
N ALA A 115 8.83 -14.31 8.93
CA ALA A 115 10.12 -14.84 9.35
C ALA A 115 9.98 -16.21 10.03
N TRP A 116 9.04 -16.32 10.98
CA TRP A 116 8.77 -17.56 11.71
C TRP A 116 8.23 -18.69 10.81
N MET A 117 7.43 -18.37 9.79
CA MET A 117 6.96 -19.37 8.82
C MET A 117 8.08 -19.91 7.92
N SER A 118 9.05 -19.08 7.53
CA SER A 118 10.16 -19.50 6.68
C SER A 118 11.09 -20.51 7.35
N GLU A 119 11.32 -20.34 8.67
CA GLU A 119 12.09 -21.29 9.48
C GLU A 119 11.39 -22.64 9.64
N ARG A 120 10.05 -22.65 9.80
CA ARG A 120 9.28 -23.89 9.94
C ARG A 120 9.26 -24.72 8.66
N LEU A 121 9.31 -24.09 7.50
CA LEU A 121 9.35 -24.78 6.20
C LEU A 121 10.75 -25.29 5.84
N ALA A 122 11.81 -24.60 6.27
CA ALA A 122 13.19 -25.08 6.14
C ALA A 122 13.41 -26.37 6.96
N MET A 123 12.87 -26.42 8.17
CA MET A 123 12.93 -27.60 9.05
C MET A 123 12.18 -28.81 8.47
N SER A 124 11.06 -28.59 7.77
CA SER A 124 10.29 -29.68 7.14
C SER A 124 10.99 -30.32 5.93
N ARG A 125 11.88 -29.60 5.24
CA ARG A 125 12.65 -30.16 4.12
C ARG A 125 13.87 -30.96 4.57
N ALA A 126 14.50 -30.57 5.67
CA ALA A 126 15.60 -31.31 6.27
C ALA A 126 15.13 -32.62 6.95
N ALA A 127 13.95 -32.62 7.55
CA ALA A 127 13.38 -33.82 8.20
C ALA A 127 12.88 -34.89 7.21
N ASN A 128 12.59 -34.53 5.95
CA ASN A 128 12.12 -35.47 4.92
C ASN A 128 13.27 -36.02 4.04
N SER A 129 14.54 -35.76 4.40
CA SER A 129 15.72 -36.30 3.72
C SER A 129 16.61 -37.18 4.61
N ALA A 130 16.10 -37.61 5.77
CA ALA A 130 16.72 -38.56 6.69
C ALA A 130 15.77 -39.74 6.91
#